data_AF-A0A8J2PUS9-F1
#
_entry.id   AF-A0A8J2PUS9-F1
#
_cell.length_a   1.000
_cell.length_b   1.000
_cell.length_c   1.000
_cell.angle_alpha   90.00
_cell.angle_beta   90.00
_cell.angle_gamma   90.00
#
_symmetry.space_group_name_H-M   'P 1'
#
loop_
_entity.id
_entity.type
_entity.pdbx_description
1 polymer ?
#
loop_
_entity_poly.entity_id
_entity_poly.type
_entity_poly.pdbx_seq_one_letter_code
_entity_poly.pdbx_strand_id
1 'polypeptide(L)'
;MLRIERKYYRSVVVATIGMYLLAIFAGQKVMKNFDAFKLRPALLVWNTFLAIVSIIGFCRTFPETLYNLKQPSGLYMTICTYDIHNYATGFWALVFTLSKIFELGDTAFIILRKQKLIFLHWYHHISVIMLTWLAHEYYDPGFRCFGPMNYFVHSCMYTYYALKCQKIHVPKFFAMALTSMQILQMVVGLCLNLYSLNVIYNGPTCHRPVDLVLFGIFIYSTYFALFLNYFFRTYFARQNKPKVS
;
A
#
# COMPACT_ATOMS: atom_id res chain seq x y z
N MET A 1 28.85 3.25 -10.63
CA MET A 1 27.70 2.37 -10.97
C MET A 1 26.48 2.72 -10.11
N LEU A 2 26.53 2.58 -8.78
CA LEU A 2 25.41 2.89 -7.86
C LEU A 2 24.80 4.31 -7.98
N ARG A 3 25.57 5.34 -8.33
CA ARG A 3 25.05 6.72 -8.48
C ARG A 3 24.22 6.92 -9.76
N ILE A 4 24.54 6.17 -10.82
CA ILE A 4 23.82 6.21 -12.11
C ILE A 4 22.50 5.45 -11.96
N GLU A 5 22.53 4.29 -11.33
CA GLU A 5 21.32 3.51 -11.02
C GLU A 5 20.35 4.33 -10.16
N ARG A 6 20.81 4.95 -9.06
CA ARG A 6 19.93 5.81 -8.24
C ARG A 6 19.30 6.96 -9.02
N LYS A 7 20.04 7.57 -9.95
CA LYS A 7 19.48 8.61 -10.83
C LYS A 7 18.37 8.04 -11.70
N TYR A 8 18.55 6.84 -12.23
CA TYR A 8 17.54 6.13 -13.03
C TYR A 8 16.29 5.79 -12.19
N TYR A 9 16.45 5.22 -10.99
CA TYR A 9 15.34 4.90 -10.08
C TYR A 9 14.47 6.13 -9.78
N ARG A 10 15.11 7.26 -9.43
CA ARG A 10 14.39 8.51 -9.15
C ARG A 10 13.72 9.08 -10.39
N SER A 11 14.36 9.01 -11.56
CA SER A 11 13.76 9.43 -12.83
C SER A 11 12.52 8.61 -13.18
N VAL A 12 12.55 7.29 -12.97
CA VAL A 12 11.39 6.41 -13.19
C VAL A 12 10.23 6.78 -12.28
N VAL A 13 10.47 7.06 -11.00
CA VAL A 13 9.43 7.48 -10.05
C VAL A 13 8.79 8.80 -10.48
N VAL A 14 9.62 9.82 -10.77
CA VAL A 14 9.13 11.14 -11.18
C VAL A 14 8.33 11.05 -12.49
N ALA A 15 8.84 10.30 -13.46
CA ALA A 15 8.13 10.06 -14.73
C ALA A 15 6.79 9.35 -14.49
N THR A 16 6.77 8.31 -13.65
CA THR A 16 5.56 7.54 -13.33
C THR A 16 4.51 8.43 -12.67
N ILE A 17 4.89 9.26 -11.70
CA ILE A 17 3.98 10.19 -11.03
C ILE A 17 3.45 11.24 -12.02
N GLY A 18 4.32 11.80 -12.86
CA GLY A 18 3.93 12.77 -13.89
C GLY A 18 2.93 12.17 -14.88
N MET A 19 3.20 10.97 -15.37
CA MET A 19 2.28 10.22 -16.25
C MET A 19 0.96 9.89 -15.55
N TYR A 20 1.00 9.49 -14.29
CA TYR A 20 -0.19 9.17 -13.50
C TYR A 20 -1.10 10.40 -13.30
N LEU A 21 -0.52 11.54 -12.93
CA LEU A 21 -1.26 12.80 -12.80
C LEU A 21 -1.85 13.24 -14.15
N LEU A 22 -1.06 13.19 -15.22
CA LEU A 22 -1.56 13.46 -16.57
C LEU A 22 -2.72 12.53 -16.94
N ALA A 23 -2.60 11.24 -16.68
CA ALA A 23 -3.66 10.27 -16.93
C ALA A 23 -4.94 10.57 -16.13
N ILE A 24 -4.81 11.03 -14.88
CA ILE A 24 -5.97 11.46 -14.08
C ILE A 24 -6.67 12.65 -14.74
N PHE A 25 -5.95 13.74 -15.00
CA PHE A 25 -6.56 14.98 -15.52
C PHE A 25 -7.06 14.82 -16.95
N ALA A 26 -6.27 14.21 -17.82
CA ALA A 26 -6.64 13.94 -19.20
C ALA A 26 -7.80 12.94 -19.26
N GLY A 27 -7.73 11.84 -18.51
CA GLY A 27 -8.77 10.82 -18.45
C GLY A 27 -10.11 11.40 -17.97
N GLN A 28 -10.10 12.22 -16.92
CA GLN A 28 -11.30 12.90 -16.44
C GLN A 28 -11.87 13.88 -17.48
N LYS A 29 -11.01 14.60 -18.23
CA LYS A 29 -11.45 15.53 -19.29
C LYS A 29 -12.06 14.77 -20.48
N VAL A 30 -11.42 13.71 -20.95
CA VAL A 30 -11.90 12.89 -22.06
C VAL A 30 -13.22 12.22 -21.70
N MET A 31 -13.32 11.63 -20.51
CA MET A 31 -14.54 10.96 -20.05
C MET A 31 -15.75 11.91 -19.90
N LYS A 32 -15.59 13.24 -19.94
CA LYS A 32 -16.75 14.14 -20.00
C LYS A 32 -17.61 13.90 -21.24
N ASN A 33 -17.00 13.48 -22.34
CA ASN A 33 -17.65 13.27 -23.63
C ASN A 33 -18.21 11.85 -23.84
N PHE A 34 -17.97 10.92 -22.90
CA PHE A 34 -18.39 9.52 -23.01
C PHE A 34 -19.29 9.12 -21.86
N ASP A 35 -20.14 8.11 -22.02
CA ASP A 35 -20.88 7.53 -20.91
C ASP A 35 -20.01 6.65 -20.00
N ALA A 36 -20.50 6.37 -18.79
CA ALA A 36 -19.78 5.51 -17.85
C ALA A 36 -19.68 4.07 -18.38
N PHE A 37 -18.47 3.54 -18.51
CA PHE A 37 -18.25 2.19 -19.04
C PHE A 37 -18.68 1.11 -18.04
N LYS A 38 -19.27 0.02 -18.56
CA LYS A 38 -19.68 -1.16 -17.78
C LYS A 38 -18.53 -2.17 -17.64
N LEU A 39 -17.50 -1.82 -16.89
CA LEU A 39 -16.26 -2.62 -16.75
C LEU A 39 -16.30 -3.69 -15.64
N ARG A 40 -17.48 -4.20 -15.26
CA ARG A 40 -17.59 -5.13 -14.11
C ARG A 40 -16.78 -6.42 -14.28
N PRO A 41 -16.83 -7.14 -15.43
CA PRO A 41 -16.05 -8.37 -15.60
C PRO A 41 -14.54 -8.11 -15.57
N ALA A 42 -14.10 -7.03 -16.24
CA ALA A 42 -12.69 -6.62 -16.21
C ALA A 42 -12.22 -6.27 -14.78
N LEU A 43 -13.05 -5.55 -14.02
CA LEU A 43 -12.76 -5.21 -12.62
C LEU A 43 -12.75 -6.45 -11.72
N LEU A 44 -13.58 -7.47 -12.00
CA LEU A 44 -13.54 -8.74 -11.29
C LEU A 44 -12.20 -9.44 -11.53
N VAL A 45 -11.82 -9.64 -12.80
CA VAL A 45 -10.54 -10.28 -13.17
C VAL A 45 -9.36 -9.53 -12.55
N TRP A 46 -9.39 -8.20 -12.63
CA TRP A 46 -8.37 -7.32 -12.06
C TRP A 46 -8.21 -7.49 -10.55
N ASN A 47 -9.31 -7.37 -9.79
CA ASN A 47 -9.28 -7.53 -8.34
C ASN A 47 -8.88 -8.97 -7.93
N THR A 48 -9.36 -9.98 -8.65
CA THR A 48 -8.98 -11.38 -8.39
C THR A 48 -7.49 -11.60 -8.65
N PHE A 49 -6.94 -11.05 -9.72
CA PHE A 49 -5.50 -11.11 -10.00
C PHE A 49 -4.67 -10.48 -8.88
N LEU A 50 -5.01 -9.25 -8.46
CA LEU A 50 -4.30 -8.56 -7.38
C LEU A 50 -4.44 -9.28 -6.04
N ALA A 51 -5.61 -9.88 -5.77
CA ALA A 51 -5.81 -10.72 -4.60
C ALA A 51 -4.88 -11.96 -4.62
N ILE A 52 -4.83 -12.71 -5.73
CA ILE A 52 -3.98 -13.90 -5.87
C ILE A 52 -2.50 -13.53 -5.69
N VAL A 53 -2.02 -12.49 -6.39
CA VAL A 53 -0.62 -12.04 -6.25
C VAL A 53 -0.32 -11.66 -4.81
N SER A 54 -1.25 -10.99 -4.13
CA SER A 54 -1.07 -10.59 -2.72
C SER A 54 -1.07 -11.79 -1.76
N ILE A 55 -1.92 -12.79 -1.99
CA ILE A 55 -1.95 -14.04 -1.21
C ILE A 55 -0.62 -14.78 -1.35
N ILE A 56 -0.17 -14.99 -2.59
CA ILE A 56 1.09 -15.69 -2.84
C ILE A 56 2.26 -14.90 -2.24
N GLY A 57 2.30 -13.58 -2.43
CA GLY A 57 3.30 -12.70 -1.82
C GLY A 57 3.35 -12.87 -0.30
N PHE A 58 2.19 -12.78 0.37
CA PHE A 58 2.10 -13.01 1.81
C PHE A 58 2.63 -14.39 2.21
N CYS A 59 2.14 -15.46 1.58
CA CYS A 59 2.55 -16.84 1.89
C CYS A 59 4.05 -17.08 1.68
N ARG A 60 4.69 -16.33 0.77
CA ARG A 60 6.12 -16.48 0.47
C ARG A 60 7.02 -15.64 1.36
N THR A 61 6.56 -14.48 1.84
CA THR A 61 7.37 -13.59 2.67
C THR A 61 7.12 -13.74 4.18
N PHE A 62 5.88 -14.06 4.58
CA PHE A 62 5.49 -14.13 5.99
C PHE A 62 6.23 -15.21 6.81
N PRO A 63 6.54 -16.42 6.28
CA PRO A 63 7.28 -17.42 7.05
C PRO A 63 8.65 -16.93 7.52
N GLU A 64 9.37 -16.17 6.69
CA GLU A 64 10.66 -15.58 7.07
C GLU A 64 10.47 -14.54 8.17
N THR A 65 9.48 -13.66 8.04
CA THR A 65 9.13 -12.68 9.08
C THR A 65 8.90 -13.37 10.42
N LEU A 66 8.11 -14.45 10.42
CA LEU A 66 7.80 -15.19 11.63
C LEU A 66 9.03 -15.90 12.20
N TYR A 67 9.88 -16.46 11.34
CA TYR A 67 11.13 -17.08 11.75
C TYR A 67 12.06 -16.07 12.43
N ASN A 68 12.30 -14.92 11.81
CA ASN A 68 13.18 -13.89 12.35
C ASN A 68 12.63 -13.31 13.66
N LEU A 69 11.31 -13.07 13.76
CA LEU A 69 10.69 -12.56 14.98
C LEU A 69 10.80 -13.52 16.19
N LYS A 70 10.96 -14.83 15.95
CA LYS A 70 11.15 -15.83 17.01
C LYS A 70 12.59 -15.91 17.53
N GLN A 71 13.54 -15.30 16.84
CA GLN A 71 14.95 -15.30 17.25
C GLN A 71 15.22 -14.27 18.37
N PRO A 72 16.32 -14.43 19.13
CA PRO A 72 16.80 -13.38 20.02
C PRO A 72 16.99 -12.07 19.25
N SER A 73 16.47 -10.96 19.79
CA SER A 73 16.47 -9.67 19.08
C SER A 73 15.73 -9.72 17.73
N GLY A 74 14.73 -10.59 17.60
CA GLY A 74 14.07 -10.89 16.32
C GLY A 74 13.47 -9.69 15.59
N LEU A 75 12.95 -8.70 16.33
CA LEU A 75 12.46 -7.45 15.74
C LEU A 75 13.59 -6.63 15.10
N TYR A 76 14.72 -6.49 15.81
CA TYR A 76 15.92 -5.83 15.30
C TYR A 76 16.47 -6.57 14.06
N MET A 77 16.57 -7.90 14.13
CA MET A 77 17.04 -8.71 13.00
C MET A 77 16.16 -8.51 11.77
N THR A 78 14.84 -8.56 11.95
CA THR A 78 13.89 -8.43 10.85
C THR A 78 13.94 -7.05 10.19
N ILE A 79 14.12 -5.98 10.98
CA ILE A 79 13.95 -4.60 10.49
C ILE A 79 15.28 -3.92 10.14
N CYS A 80 16.36 -4.18 10.86
CA CYS A 80 17.59 -3.38 10.81
C CYS A 80 18.80 -4.10 10.23
N THR A 81 18.81 -5.43 10.17
CA THR A 81 19.98 -6.19 9.69
C THR A 81 19.76 -6.68 8.26
N TYR A 82 20.79 -6.71 7.42
CA TYR A 82 20.69 -7.52 6.20
C TYR A 82 20.82 -8.99 6.58
N ASP A 83 19.96 -9.85 6.02
CA ASP A 83 20.19 -11.29 6.06
C ASP A 83 20.43 -11.77 4.63
N ILE A 84 21.35 -12.71 4.47
CA ILE A 84 22.03 -12.99 3.20
C ILE A 84 21.31 -14.08 2.39
N HIS A 85 20.20 -14.67 2.87
CA HIS A 85 19.77 -15.98 2.35
C HIS A 85 18.28 -16.22 2.04
N ASN A 86 17.43 -15.20 1.83
CA ASN A 86 16.10 -15.44 1.27
C ASN A 86 15.86 -14.78 -0.11
N TYR A 87 16.31 -15.48 -1.16
CA TYR A 87 16.06 -15.10 -2.56
C TYR A 87 14.56 -14.95 -2.87
N ALA A 88 13.69 -15.72 -2.18
CA ALA A 88 12.25 -15.59 -2.39
C ALA A 88 11.76 -14.21 -1.92
N THR A 89 12.20 -13.75 -0.75
CA THR A 89 11.81 -12.43 -0.23
C THR A 89 12.36 -11.29 -1.08
N GLY A 90 13.57 -11.41 -1.62
CA GLY A 90 14.10 -10.44 -2.59
C GLY A 90 13.25 -10.37 -3.86
N PHE A 91 12.87 -11.52 -4.42
CA PHE A 91 11.97 -11.58 -5.57
C PHE A 91 10.60 -10.96 -5.26
N TRP A 92 9.99 -11.32 -4.13
CA TRP A 92 8.70 -10.78 -3.73
C TRP A 92 8.76 -9.30 -3.35
N ALA A 93 9.91 -8.79 -2.90
CA ALA A 93 10.12 -7.35 -2.73
C ALA A 93 10.10 -6.61 -4.07
N LEU A 94 10.71 -7.18 -5.12
CA LEU A 94 10.62 -6.61 -6.47
C LEU A 94 9.18 -6.66 -7.00
N VAL A 95 8.49 -7.81 -6.86
CA VAL A 95 7.08 -7.94 -7.26
C VAL A 95 6.20 -6.95 -6.51
N PHE A 96 6.43 -6.73 -5.22
CA PHE A 96 5.73 -5.75 -4.41
C PHE A 96 5.92 -4.32 -4.93
N THR A 97 7.16 -3.95 -5.22
CA THR A 97 7.51 -2.64 -5.75
C THR A 97 6.84 -2.42 -7.12
N LEU A 98 6.90 -3.42 -8.01
CA LEU A 98 6.21 -3.39 -9.31
C LEU A 98 4.68 -3.35 -9.16
N SER A 99 4.12 -4.04 -8.16
CA SER A 99 2.66 -4.07 -7.96
C SER A 99 2.09 -2.68 -7.75
N LYS A 100 2.84 -1.75 -7.14
CA LYS A 100 2.37 -0.37 -6.91
C LYS A 100 2.13 0.41 -8.21
N ILE A 101 2.88 0.11 -9.27
CA ILE A 101 2.62 0.65 -10.61
C ILE A 101 1.37 -0.01 -11.20
N PHE A 102 1.24 -1.33 -11.07
CA PHE A 102 0.04 -2.03 -11.56
C PHE A 102 -1.23 -1.52 -10.86
N GLU A 103 -1.20 -1.32 -9.54
CA GLU A 103 -2.30 -0.81 -8.73
C GLU A 103 -2.83 0.56 -9.20
N LEU A 104 -2.06 1.33 -10.00
CA LEU A 104 -2.57 2.56 -10.65
C LEU A 104 -3.76 2.29 -11.58
N GLY A 105 -3.92 1.06 -12.06
CA GLY A 105 -5.09 0.61 -12.80
C GLY A 105 -6.40 0.80 -12.04
N ASP A 106 -6.39 0.77 -10.71
CA ASP A 106 -7.58 1.04 -9.88
C ASP A 106 -8.15 2.43 -10.15
N THR A 107 -7.26 3.42 -10.31
CA THR A 107 -7.63 4.79 -10.66
C THR A 107 -8.18 4.88 -12.08
N ALA A 108 -7.61 4.12 -13.02
CA ALA A 108 -8.13 4.06 -14.38
C ALA A 108 -9.58 3.51 -14.39
N PHE A 109 -9.86 2.43 -13.66
CA PHE A 109 -11.22 1.90 -13.52
C PHE A 109 -12.19 2.90 -12.87
N ILE A 110 -11.73 3.67 -11.88
CA ILE A 110 -12.54 4.73 -11.24
C ILE A 110 -12.94 5.79 -12.28
N ILE A 111 -11.98 6.29 -13.06
CA ILE A 111 -12.20 7.34 -14.06
C ILE A 111 -13.11 6.84 -15.19
N LEU A 112 -12.81 5.67 -15.76
CA LEU A 112 -13.58 5.07 -16.85
C LEU A 112 -15.03 4.76 -16.46
N ARG A 113 -15.29 4.51 -15.18
CA ARG A 113 -16.64 4.28 -14.63
C ARG A 113 -17.31 5.55 -14.11
N LYS A 114 -16.71 6.74 -14.32
CA LYS A 114 -17.16 8.03 -13.80
C LYS A 114 -17.43 8.03 -12.29
N GLN A 115 -16.65 7.27 -11.53
CA GLN A 115 -16.74 7.26 -10.08
C GLN A 115 -15.95 8.42 -9.48
N LYS A 116 -16.34 8.88 -8.30
CA LYS A 116 -15.67 9.99 -7.62
C LYS A 116 -14.28 9.55 -7.16
N LEU A 117 -13.24 10.10 -7.78
CA LEU A 117 -11.86 9.94 -7.33
C LEU A 117 -11.64 10.81 -6.08
N ILE A 118 -11.44 10.17 -4.93
CA ILE A 118 -11.23 10.86 -3.64
C ILE A 118 -9.76 11.21 -3.43
N PHE A 119 -9.51 12.26 -2.64
CA PHE A 119 -8.16 12.72 -2.29
C PHE A 119 -7.28 11.61 -1.75
N LEU A 120 -7.80 10.85 -0.77
CA LEU A 120 -7.09 9.74 -0.13
C LEU A 120 -6.54 8.73 -1.14
N HIS A 121 -7.29 8.44 -2.21
CA HIS A 121 -6.93 7.42 -3.20
C HIS A 121 -5.70 7.84 -4.01
N TRP A 122 -5.75 8.99 -4.68
CA TRP A 122 -4.64 9.41 -5.53
C TRP A 122 -3.43 9.87 -4.72
N TYR A 123 -3.64 10.46 -3.54
CA TYR A 123 -2.56 10.76 -2.59
C TYR A 123 -1.83 9.48 -2.21
N HIS A 124 -2.56 8.45 -1.77
CA HIS A 124 -2.01 7.16 -1.40
C HIS A 124 -1.16 6.54 -2.51
N HIS A 125 -1.69 6.44 -3.74
CA HIS A 125 -0.96 5.81 -4.85
C HIS A 125 0.35 6.53 -5.19
N ILE A 126 0.37 7.87 -5.14
CA ILE A 126 1.60 8.64 -5.37
C ILE A 126 2.62 8.36 -4.26
N SER A 127 2.24 8.50 -2.99
CA SER A 127 3.19 8.36 -1.89
C SER A 127 3.67 6.93 -1.68
N VAL A 128 2.83 5.91 -1.89
CA VAL A 128 3.32 4.51 -1.79
C VAL A 128 4.27 4.15 -2.92
N ILE A 129 4.07 4.65 -4.15
CA ILE A 129 5.06 4.45 -5.23
C ILE A 129 6.39 5.08 -4.83
N MET A 130 6.38 6.32 -4.34
CA MET A 130 7.60 6.99 -3.88
C MET A 130 8.31 6.18 -2.78
N LEU A 131 7.57 5.79 -1.74
CA LEU A 131 8.14 5.12 -0.58
C LEU A 131 8.70 3.73 -0.94
N THR A 132 7.96 2.94 -1.71
CA THR A 132 8.36 1.56 -2.06
C THR A 132 9.53 1.52 -3.03
N TRP A 133 9.57 2.44 -4.00
CA TRP A 133 10.69 2.51 -4.93
C TRP A 133 11.98 2.99 -4.25
N LEU A 134 11.88 3.97 -3.34
CA LEU A 134 13.00 4.39 -2.49
C LEU A 134 13.46 3.24 -1.58
N ALA A 135 12.52 2.55 -0.92
CA ALA A 135 12.86 1.39 -0.09
C ALA A 135 13.60 0.31 -0.89
N HIS A 136 13.19 0.05 -2.13
CA HIS A 136 13.86 -0.89 -3.02
C HIS A 136 15.26 -0.41 -3.46
N GLU A 137 15.43 0.88 -3.77
CA GLU A 137 16.73 1.49 -4.08
C GLU A 137 17.75 1.30 -2.94
N TYR A 138 17.27 1.39 -1.69
CA TYR A 138 18.10 1.19 -0.49
C TYR A 138 18.17 -0.26 0.00
N TYR A 139 17.56 -1.20 -0.71
CA TYR A 139 17.43 -2.60 -0.28
C TYR A 139 16.86 -2.73 1.15
N ASP A 140 15.89 -1.89 1.51
CA ASP A 140 15.44 -1.73 2.89
C ASP A 140 15.09 -3.07 3.58
N PRO A 141 15.85 -3.48 4.63
CA PRO A 141 15.56 -4.71 5.36
C PRO A 141 14.18 -4.69 6.03
N GLY A 142 13.62 -3.51 6.25
CA GLY A 142 12.27 -3.31 6.77
C GLY A 142 11.17 -3.99 5.93
N PHE A 143 11.41 -4.29 4.64
CA PHE A 143 10.45 -4.99 3.80
C PHE A 143 9.91 -6.27 4.45
N ARG A 144 10.75 -6.99 5.22
CA ARG A 144 10.34 -8.22 5.91
C ARG A 144 9.23 -8.03 6.94
N CYS A 145 8.97 -6.81 7.41
CA CYS A 145 7.77 -6.51 8.19
C CYS A 145 6.70 -5.81 7.34
N PHE A 146 7.07 -4.77 6.59
CA PHE A 146 6.12 -3.93 5.87
C PHE A 146 5.46 -4.63 4.69
N GLY A 147 6.22 -5.44 3.94
CA GLY A 147 5.78 -6.18 2.76
C GLY A 147 4.68 -7.20 3.09
N PRO A 148 4.95 -8.22 3.93
CA PRO A 148 3.93 -9.21 4.30
C PRO A 148 2.70 -8.56 4.94
N MET A 149 2.87 -7.55 5.79
CA MET A 149 1.73 -6.83 6.38
C MET A 149 0.84 -6.20 5.31
N ASN A 150 1.42 -5.52 4.32
CA ASN A 150 0.65 -4.94 3.22
C ASN A 150 0.03 -6.02 2.33
N TYR A 151 0.77 -7.09 1.98
CA TYR A 151 0.23 -8.20 1.20
C TYR A 151 -0.97 -8.86 1.87
N PHE A 152 -0.94 -9.03 3.20
CA PHE A 152 -2.08 -9.54 3.94
C PHE A 152 -3.30 -8.62 3.81
N VAL A 153 -3.15 -7.33 4.10
CA VAL A 153 -4.27 -6.39 4.03
C VAL A 153 -4.79 -6.23 2.59
N HIS A 154 -3.90 -6.19 1.59
CA HIS A 154 -4.27 -6.14 0.18
C HIS A 154 -4.98 -7.41 -0.28
N SER A 155 -4.57 -8.59 0.19
CA SER A 155 -5.27 -9.84 -0.12
C SER A 155 -6.73 -9.79 0.35
N CYS A 156 -6.97 -9.32 1.57
CA CYS A 156 -8.31 -9.14 2.13
C CYS A 156 -9.11 -8.07 1.38
N MET A 157 -8.49 -6.93 1.08
CA MET A 157 -9.13 -5.79 0.40
C MET A 157 -9.55 -6.15 -1.03
N TYR A 158 -8.65 -6.71 -1.84
CA TYR A 158 -8.95 -7.05 -3.23
C TYR A 158 -9.91 -8.23 -3.35
N THR A 159 -9.84 -9.21 -2.42
CA THR A 159 -10.86 -10.26 -2.33
C THR A 159 -12.25 -9.67 -2.07
N TYR A 160 -12.35 -8.71 -1.13
CA TYR A 160 -13.60 -7.99 -0.89
C TYR A 160 -14.11 -7.25 -2.13
N TYR A 161 -13.23 -6.55 -2.87
CA TYR A 161 -13.62 -5.86 -4.10
C TYR A 161 -14.05 -6.82 -5.22
N ALA A 162 -13.41 -7.97 -5.35
CA ALA A 162 -13.84 -9.03 -6.27
C ALA A 162 -15.26 -9.53 -5.93
N LEU A 163 -15.53 -9.84 -4.66
CA LEU A 163 -16.87 -10.26 -4.20
C LEU A 163 -17.94 -9.19 -4.46
N LYS A 164 -17.60 -7.90 -4.28
CA LYS A 164 -18.51 -6.79 -4.60
C LYS A 164 -18.82 -6.71 -6.10
N CYS A 165 -17.91 -7.10 -6.98
CA CYS A 165 -18.16 -7.13 -8.43
C CYS A 165 -19.17 -8.23 -8.83
N GLN A 166 -19.21 -9.34 -8.09
CA GLN A 166 -20.16 -10.45 -8.28
C GLN A 166 -21.58 -10.14 -7.76
N LYS A 167 -21.83 -8.91 -7.28
CA LYS A 167 -23.09 -8.48 -6.65
C LYS A 167 -23.48 -9.30 -5.40
N ILE A 168 -22.51 -9.99 -4.78
CA ILE A 168 -22.74 -10.67 -3.51
C ILE A 168 -22.98 -9.61 -2.43
N HIS A 169 -24.03 -9.79 -1.64
CA HIS A 169 -24.32 -8.90 -0.52
C HIS A 169 -23.31 -9.17 0.61
N VAL A 170 -22.22 -8.40 0.62
CA VAL A 170 -21.24 -8.48 1.70
C VAL A 170 -21.69 -7.62 2.88
N PRO A 171 -21.85 -8.19 4.09
CA PRO A 171 -22.25 -7.44 5.28
C PRO A 171 -21.32 -6.25 5.56
N LYS A 172 -21.90 -5.17 6.10
CA LYS A 172 -21.16 -3.95 6.50
C LYS A 172 -20.00 -4.24 7.47
N PHE A 173 -20.12 -5.31 8.28
CA PHE A 173 -19.09 -5.78 9.18
C PHE A 173 -17.75 -6.03 8.49
N PHE A 174 -17.74 -6.69 7.32
CA PHE A 174 -16.50 -6.96 6.60
C PHE A 174 -15.82 -5.67 6.12
N ALA A 175 -16.59 -4.70 5.64
CA ALA A 175 -16.05 -3.40 5.24
C ALA A 175 -15.44 -2.64 6.43
N MET A 176 -16.07 -2.72 7.61
CA MET A 176 -15.52 -2.14 8.84
C MET A 176 -14.25 -2.86 9.26
N ALA A 177 -14.25 -4.20 9.30
CA ALA A 177 -13.08 -5.00 9.64
C ALA A 177 -11.89 -4.72 8.73
N LEU A 178 -12.11 -4.58 7.42
CA LEU A 178 -11.08 -4.18 6.46
C LEU A 178 -10.48 -2.82 6.79
N THR A 179 -11.33 -1.82 7.03
CA THR A 179 -10.86 -0.48 7.37
C THR A 179 -10.12 -0.47 8.71
N SER A 180 -10.56 -1.27 9.68
CA SER A 180 -9.86 -1.46 10.96
C SER A 180 -8.50 -2.12 10.78
N MET A 181 -8.38 -3.14 9.91
CA MET A 181 -7.09 -3.75 9.57
C MET A 181 -6.14 -2.75 8.90
N GLN A 182 -6.65 -1.90 8.00
CA GLN A 182 -5.86 -0.84 7.38
C GLN A 182 -5.36 0.19 8.40
N ILE A 183 -6.21 0.61 9.34
CA ILE A 183 -5.80 1.53 10.44
C ILE A 183 -4.74 0.86 11.32
N LEU A 184 -4.94 -0.40 11.70
CA LEU A 184 -3.98 -1.16 12.50
C LEU A 184 -2.63 -1.27 11.77
N GLN A 185 -2.63 -1.53 10.46
CA GLN A 185 -1.42 -1.51 9.63
C GLN A 185 -0.69 -0.16 9.74
N MET A 186 -1.41 0.97 9.78
CA MET A 186 -0.78 2.27 9.89
C MET A 186 -0.13 2.49 11.26
N VAL A 187 -0.80 2.06 12.34
CA VAL A 187 -0.27 2.14 13.70
C VAL A 187 0.98 1.27 13.84
N VAL A 188 0.91 0.01 13.42
CA VAL A 188 2.06 -0.90 13.45
C VAL A 188 3.21 -0.33 12.62
N GLY A 189 2.93 0.15 11.40
CA GLY A 189 3.95 0.74 10.55
C GLY A 189 4.62 1.99 11.15
N LEU A 190 3.86 2.83 11.86
CA LEU A 190 4.40 3.98 12.59
C LEU A 190 5.31 3.51 13.74
N CYS A 191 4.86 2.56 14.56
CA CYS A 191 5.65 1.99 15.66
C CYS A 191 6.96 1.38 15.17
N LEU A 192 6.95 0.64 14.06
CA LEU A 192 8.16 0.04 13.48
C LEU A 192 9.17 1.08 13.00
N ASN A 193 8.70 2.19 12.42
CA ASN A 193 9.61 3.27 12.01
C ASN A 193 10.15 4.06 13.21
N LEU A 194 9.34 4.30 14.25
CA LEU A 194 9.82 4.91 15.50
C LEU A 194 10.85 4.02 16.22
N TYR A 195 10.61 2.71 16.24
CA TYR A 195 11.58 1.73 16.72
C TYR A 195 12.88 1.78 15.92
N SER A 196 12.78 1.78 14.58
CA SER A 196 13.96 1.90 13.71
C SER A 196 14.76 3.17 14.01
N LEU A 197 14.07 4.30 14.20
CA LEU A 197 14.69 5.58 14.55
C LEU A 197 15.41 5.51 15.90
N ASN A 198 14.76 4.92 16.91
CA ASN A 198 15.37 4.73 18.23
C ASN A 198 16.64 3.86 18.16
N VAL A 199 16.60 2.77 17.40
CA VAL A 199 17.77 1.89 17.19
C VAL A 199 18.89 2.62 16.45
N ILE A 200 18.57 3.43 15.43
CA ILE A 200 19.58 4.19 14.68
C ILE A 200 20.35 5.15 15.59
N TYR A 201 19.69 5.81 16.55
CA TYR A 201 20.33 6.79 17.43
C TYR A 201 20.92 6.22 18.72
N ASN A 202 20.29 5.20 19.31
CA ASN A 202 20.64 4.71 20.65
C ASN A 202 21.05 3.23 20.68
N GLY A 203 20.96 2.54 19.54
CA GLY A 203 21.13 1.10 19.45
C GLY A 203 22.30 0.67 18.57
N PRO A 204 22.37 -0.64 18.27
CA PRO A 204 23.34 -1.18 17.32
C PRO A 204 23.07 -0.69 15.89
N THR A 205 24.05 -0.89 15.00
CA THR A 205 23.97 -0.47 13.60
C THR A 205 22.68 -0.95 12.92
N CYS A 206 21.90 -0.02 12.37
CA CYS A 206 20.71 -0.30 11.58
C CYS A 206 20.96 0.12 10.13
N HIS A 207 20.74 -0.79 9.19
CA HIS A 207 21.02 -0.55 7.77
C HIS A 207 19.95 0.28 7.04
N ARG A 208 18.86 0.64 7.75
CA ARG A 208 17.80 1.49 7.19
C ARG A 208 18.27 2.95 7.15
N PRO A 209 18.19 3.63 6.00
CA PRO A 209 18.58 5.03 5.92
C PRO A 209 17.58 5.93 6.66
N VAL A 210 18.10 6.92 7.39
CA VAL A 210 17.30 7.87 8.20
C VAL A 210 16.23 8.57 7.36
N ASP A 211 16.58 9.02 6.15
CA ASP A 211 15.64 9.70 5.25
C ASP A 211 14.42 8.84 4.91
N LEU A 212 14.62 7.54 4.67
CA LEU A 212 13.54 6.59 4.39
C LEU A 212 12.67 6.38 5.62
N VAL A 213 13.28 6.26 6.81
CA VAL A 213 12.54 6.08 8.07
C VAL A 213 11.71 7.32 8.38
N LEU A 214 12.26 8.53 8.26
CA LEU A 214 11.54 9.79 8.47
C LEU A 214 10.41 9.97 7.46
N PHE A 215 10.67 9.67 6.18
CA PHE A 215 9.62 9.70 5.15
C PHE A 215 8.52 8.68 5.44
N GLY A 216 8.89 7.48 5.91
CA GLY A 216 7.95 6.47 6.41
C GLY A 216 7.09 7.01 7.55
N ILE A 217 7.68 7.59 8.60
CA ILE A 217 6.95 8.18 9.73
C ILE A 217 5.92 9.21 9.24
N PHE A 218 6.33 10.09 8.32
CA PHE A 218 5.45 11.11 7.75
C PHE A 218 4.25 10.49 7.00
N ILE A 219 4.50 9.53 6.10
CA ILE A 219 3.44 8.88 5.33
C ILE A 219 2.51 8.04 6.21
N TYR A 220 3.05 7.25 7.13
CA TYR A 220 2.24 6.43 8.04
C TYR A 220 1.37 7.30 8.98
N SER A 221 1.89 8.43 9.46
CA SER A 221 1.13 9.37 10.30
C SER A 221 0.00 10.05 9.52
N THR A 222 0.28 10.52 8.30
CA THR A 222 -0.76 11.15 7.45
C THR A 222 -1.84 10.14 7.05
N TYR A 223 -1.47 8.90 6.74
CA TYR A 223 -2.43 7.83 6.46
C TYR A 223 -3.28 7.49 7.67
N PHE A 224 -2.70 7.36 8.86
CA PHE A 224 -3.46 7.12 10.07
C PHE A 224 -4.55 8.19 10.26
N ALA A 225 -4.20 9.48 10.16
CA ALA A 225 -5.16 10.57 10.27
C ALA A 225 -6.26 10.51 9.19
N LEU A 226 -5.88 10.25 7.93
CA LEU A 226 -6.83 10.22 6.82
C LEU A 226 -7.78 9.02 6.89
N PHE A 227 -7.29 7.82 7.21
CA PHE A 227 -8.10 6.62 7.36
C PHE A 227 -9.00 6.71 8.59
N LEU A 228 -8.51 7.28 9.68
CA LEU A 228 -9.31 7.52 10.88
C LEU A 228 -10.47 8.49 10.58
N ASN A 229 -10.18 9.62 9.91
CA ASN A 229 -11.21 10.56 9.46
C ASN A 229 -12.21 9.90 8.48
N TYR A 230 -11.72 9.08 7.54
CA TYR A 230 -12.58 8.33 6.63
C TYR A 230 -13.51 7.35 7.37
N PHE A 231 -12.97 6.60 8.34
CA PHE A 231 -13.70 5.64 9.15
C PHE A 231 -14.79 6.32 9.97
N PHE A 232 -14.45 7.40 10.70
CA PHE A 232 -15.43 8.17 11.47
C PHE A 232 -16.54 8.74 10.58
N ARG A 233 -16.18 9.37 9.44
CA ARG A 233 -17.17 9.96 8.53
C ARG A 233 -18.10 8.91 7.89
N THR A 234 -17.57 7.74 7.56
CA THR A 234 -18.32 6.70 6.84
C THR A 234 -19.22 5.90 7.78
N TYR A 235 -18.75 5.60 8.99
CA TYR A 235 -19.42 4.67 9.89
C TYR A 235 -20.17 5.34 11.05
N PHE A 236 -19.70 6.48 11.53
CA PHE A 236 -20.23 7.14 12.73
C PHE A 236 -20.92 8.48 12.45
N ALA A 237 -20.42 9.30 11.51
CA ALA A 237 -20.97 10.63 11.24
C ALA A 237 -22.34 10.62 10.53
N ARG A 238 -22.90 9.45 10.21
CA ARG A 238 -24.15 9.32 9.44
C ARG A 238 -25.41 9.12 10.30
N GLN A 239 -25.41 9.61 11.55
CA GLN A 239 -26.61 9.60 12.41
C GLN A 239 -27.35 10.96 12.51
N ASN A 240 -26.82 12.06 11.96
CA ASN A 240 -27.48 13.38 12.05
C ASN A 240 -27.99 13.90 10.70
N LYS A 241 -28.83 13.12 10.00
CA LYS A 241 -29.77 13.71 9.05
C LYS A 241 -31.18 13.47 9.58
N PRO A 242 -31.93 14.51 10.00
CA PRO A 242 -33.34 14.34 10.32
C PRO A 242 -34.04 13.80 9.07
N LYS A 243 -34.89 12.78 9.28
CA LYS A 243 -35.89 12.39 8.29
C LYS A 243 -36.75 13.63 8.07
N VAL A 244 -36.60 14.28 6.92
CA VAL A 244 -37.60 15.23 6.46
C VAL A 244 -38.78 14.36 6.03
N SER A 245 -39.80 14.35 6.89
CA SER A 245 -41.15 13.86 6.63
C SER A 245 -41.79 14.64 5.48
#